data_AF-A0A4Y8KTZ1-F1
#
_entry.id   AF-A0A4Y8KTZ1-F1
#
_cell.length_a   1.000
_cell.length_b   1.000
_cell.length_c   1.000
_cell.angle_alpha   90.00
_cell.angle_beta   90.00
_cell.angle_gamma   90.00
#
_symmetry.space_group_name_H-M   'P 1'
#
loop_
_entity.id
_entity.type
_entity.pdbx_description
1 polymer ?
#
loop_
_entity_poly.entity_id
_entity_poly.type
_entity_poly.pdbx_seq_one_letter_code
_entity_poly.pdbx_strand_id
1 'polypeptide(L)' 'MKVYEVFTLAKPLIEKLTSSGINPKDIQYMDLYDDFLRLKNEGHKVTYIEAYLCEEYGIKKTKFYELTKLFDIDL' A
#
# COMPACT_ATOMS: atom_id res chain seq x y z
N MET A 1 -24.34 5.92 13.75
CA MET A 1 -23.92 6.69 12.57
C MET A 1 -24.46 6.03 11.32
N LYS A 2 -25.12 6.80 10.46
CA LYS A 2 -25.52 6.35 9.13
C LYS A 2 -24.29 6.33 8.21
N VAL A 3 -24.30 5.44 7.21
CA VAL A 3 -23.22 5.35 6.20
C VAL A 3 -22.94 6.71 5.56
N TYR A 4 -23.99 7.49 5.31
CA TYR A 4 -23.87 8.86 4.80
C TYR A 4 -22.98 9.76 5.66
N GLU A 5 -23.12 9.69 6.99
CA GLU A 5 -22.33 10.52 7.92
C GLU A 5 -20.84 10.15 7.89
N VAL A 6 -20.52 8.85 7.78
CA VAL A 6 -19.14 8.37 7.60
C VAL A 6 -18.55 8.91 6.29
N PHE A 7 -19.32 8.86 5.21
CA PHE A 7 -18.88 9.38 3.91
C PHE A 7 -18.69 10.89 3.93
N THR A 8 -19.57 11.65 4.59
CA THR A 8 -19.42 13.10 4.75
C THR A 8 -18.15 13.45 5.52
N LEU A 9 -17.81 12.69 6.56
CA LEU A 9 -16.57 12.85 7.32
C LEU A 9 -15.33 12.48 6.49
N ALA A 10 -15.39 11.41 5.70
CA ALA A 10 -14.27 10.92 4.89
C ALA A 10 -14.06 11.72 3.59
N LYS A 11 -15.09 12.42 3.09
CA LYS A 11 -15.05 13.17 1.82
C LYS A 11 -13.81 14.07 1.65
N PRO A 12 -13.48 14.98 2.58
CA PRO A 12 -12.31 15.86 2.42
C PRO A 12 -10.97 15.10 2.43
N LEU A 13 -10.89 13.95 3.12
CA LEU A 13 -9.69 13.09 3.09
C LEU A 13 -9.56 12.36 1.76
N ILE A 14 -10.66 11.81 1.25
CA ILE A 14 -10.70 11.12 -0.06
C ILE A 14 -10.38 12.11 -1.19
N GLU A 15 -10.90 13.34 -1.13
CA GLU A 15 -10.60 14.39 -2.11
C GLU A 15 -9.11 14.76 -2.07
N LYS A 16 -8.49 14.88 -0.89
CA LYS A 16 -7.04 15.11 -0.76
C LYS A 16 -6.22 13.96 -1.32
N LEU A 17 -6.55 12.72 -0.96
CA LEU A 17 -5.86 11.51 -1.45
C LEU A 17 -5.92 11.42 -2.97
N THR A 18 -7.10 11.63 -3.53
CA THR A 18 -7.31 11.60 -4.99
C THR A 18 -6.55 12.74 -5.68
N SER A 19 -6.49 13.93 -5.06
CA SER A 19 -5.74 15.08 -5.58
C SER A 19 -4.22 14.85 -5.56
N SER A 20 -3.72 14.02 -4.63
CA SER A 20 -2.31 13.59 -4.60
C SER A 20 -1.98 12.46 -5.58
N GLY A 21 -2.95 11.97 -6.36
CA GLY A 21 -2.76 10.84 -7.28
C GLY A 21 -2.78 9.47 -6.61
N ILE A 22 -3.08 9.41 -5.30
CA ILE A 22 -3.17 8.17 -4.52
C ILE A 22 -4.58 7.61 -4.69
N ASN A 23 -4.68 6.34 -5.08
CA ASN A 23 -5.97 5.67 -5.14
C ASN A 23 -6.37 5.24 -3.73
N PRO A 24 -7.59 5.57 -3.23
CA PRO A 24 -8.06 5.09 -1.94
C PRO A 24 -8.05 3.56 -1.82
N LYS A 25 -8.08 2.83 -2.94
CA LYS A 25 -7.94 1.37 -2.96
C LYS A 25 -6.56 0.90 -2.52
N ASP A 26 -5.53 1.73 -2.58
CA ASP A 26 -4.18 1.33 -2.19
C ASP A 26 -4.04 1.17 -0.68
N ILE A 27 -4.99 1.71 0.10
CA ILE A 27 -5.13 1.49 1.55
C ILE A 27 -5.16 0.00 1.91
N GLN A 28 -5.74 -0.85 1.04
CA GLN A 28 -5.81 -2.30 1.28
C GLN A 28 -4.43 -2.98 1.29
N TYR A 29 -3.39 -2.27 0.84
CA TYR A 29 -2.00 -2.76 0.83
C TYR A 29 -1.14 -2.09 1.91
N MET A 30 -1.73 -1.40 2.89
CA MET A 30 -0.97 -0.84 4.01
C MET A 30 -0.26 -1.92 4.81
N ASP A 31 -0.92 -3.05 5.08
CA ASP A 31 -0.29 -4.17 5.81
C ASP A 31 0.91 -4.75 5.04
N LEU A 32 0.80 -4.85 3.70
CA LEU A 32 1.90 -5.28 2.83
C LEU A 32 3.09 -4.32 2.92
N TYR A 33 2.82 -3.02 3.00
CA TYR A 33 3.85 -1.99 3.14
C TYR A 33 4.57 -2.08 4.49
N ASP A 34 3.82 -2.28 5.58
CA ASP A 34 4.39 -2.44 6.91
C ASP A 34 5.29 -3.68 6.99
N ASP A 35 4.86 -4.80 6.40
CA ASP A 35 5.69 -6.01 6.29
C ASP A 35 6.93 -5.79 5.40
N PHE A 36 6.80 -5.06 4.30
CA PHE A 36 7.94 -4.69 3.46
C PHE A 36 8.99 -3.92 4.25
N LEU A 37 8.57 -2.88 5.00
CA LEU A 37 9.46 -2.07 5.81
C LEU A 37 10.13 -2.89 6.91
N ARG A 38 9.36 -3.76 7.57
CA ARG A 38 9.88 -4.68 8.59
C ARG A 38 10.97 -5.58 8.02
N LEU A 39 10.70 -6.28 6.91
CA LEU A 39 11.66 -7.18 6.28
C LEU A 39 12.89 -6.44 5.72
N LYS A 40 12.72 -5.21 5.22
CA LYS A 40 13.84 -4.36 4.77
C LYS A 40 14.72 -3.95 5.95
N ASN A 41 14.12 -3.57 7.08
CA ASN A 41 14.84 -3.24 8.32
C ASN A 41 15.56 -4.45 8.93
N GLU A 42 15.03 -5.65 8.76
CA GLU A 42 15.69 -6.91 9.12
C GLU A 42 16.89 -7.25 8.20
N GLY A 43 17.08 -6.51 7.10
CA GLY A 43 18.21 -6.67 6.18
C GLY A 43 18.00 -7.75 5.10
N HIS A 44 16.76 -8.18 4.88
CA HIS A 44 16.46 -9.16 3.84
C HIS A 44 16.67 -8.58 2.43
N LYS A 45 17.07 -9.45 1.49
CA LYS A 45 17.20 -9.05 0.08
C LYS A 45 15.84 -8.73 -0.52
N VAL A 46 15.76 -7.65 -1.30
CA VAL A 46 14.53 -7.22 -1.99
C VAL A 46 13.87 -8.33 -2.81
N THR A 47 14.65 -9.17 -3.48
CA THR A 47 14.13 -10.31 -4.26
C THR A 47 13.45 -11.38 -3.41
N TYR A 48 13.88 -11.55 -2.15
CA TYR A 48 13.21 -12.41 -1.19
C TYR A 48 11.93 -11.77 -0.68
N ILE A 49 11.98 -10.48 -0.33
CA ILE A 49 10.81 -9.72 0.14
C ILE A 49 9.71 -9.71 -0.91
N GLU A 50 10.05 -9.47 -2.18
CA GLU A 50 9.13 -9.54 -3.32
C GLU A 50 8.43 -10.90 -3.40
N ALA A 51 9.20 -12.00 -3.35
CA ALA A 51 8.65 -13.34 -3.46
C ALA A 51 7.71 -13.66 -2.29
N TYR A 52 8.14 -13.33 -1.07
CA TYR A 52 7.35 -13.53 0.15
C TYR A 52 6.02 -12.75 0.12
N LEU A 53 6.07 -11.46 -0.20
CA LEU A 53 4.86 -10.61 -0.22
C LEU A 53 3.92 -10.94 -1.39
N CYS A 54 4.46 -11.37 -2.54
CA CYS A 54 3.64 -11.86 -3.64
C CYS A 54 2.86 -13.13 -3.27
N GLU A 55 3.48 -14.03 -2.49
CA GLU A 55 2.84 -15.25 -2.01
C GLU A 55 1.80 -14.94 -0.92
N GLU A 56 2.20 -14.19 0.12
CA GLU A 56 1.35 -13.92 1.29
C GLU A 56 0.10 -13.09 0.94
N TYR A 57 0.25 -12.07 0.10
CA TYR A 57 -0.84 -11.19 -0.28
C TYR A 57 -1.49 -11.57 -1.62
N GLY A 58 -1.05 -12.67 -2.24
CA GLY A 58 -1.58 -13.16 -3.52
C GLY A 58 -1.44 -12.17 -4.68
N ILE A 59 -0.43 -11.27 -4.63
CA ILE A 59 -0.21 -10.24 -5.64
C ILE A 59 0.83 -10.67 -6.68
N LYS A 60 0.76 -10.07 -7.87
CA LYS A 60 1.78 -10.25 -8.90
C LYS A 60 2.99 -9.36 -8.63
N LYS A 61 4.15 -9.80 -9.10
CA LYS A 61 5.40 -9.02 -9.12
C LYS A 61 5.23 -7.61 -9.69
N THR A 62 4.51 -7.47 -10.81
CA THR A 62 4.22 -6.14 -11.40
C THR A 62 3.52 -5.22 -10.40
N LYS A 63 2.53 -5.76 -9.67
CA LYS A 63 1.78 -4.99 -8.67
C LYS A 63 2.65 -4.64 -7.47
N PHE A 64 3.56 -5.53 -7.07
CA PHE A 64 4.54 -5.26 -6.03
C PHE A 64 5.40 -4.02 -6.40
N TYR A 65 6.00 -4.00 -7.59
CA TYR A 65 6.82 -2.86 -8.03
C TYR A 65 6.03 -1.55 -8.24
N GLU A 66 4.75 -1.63 -8.62
CA GLU A 66 3.87 -0.46 -8.67
C GLU A 66 3.64 0.12 -7.27
N LEU A 67 3.38 -0.74 -6.29
CA LEU A 67 3.14 -0.34 -4.91
C LEU A 67 4.39 0.24 -4.27
N THR A 68 5.55 -0.38 -4.43
CA THR A 68 6.80 0.16 -3.88
C THR A 68 7.14 1.54 -4.44
N LYS A 69 6.86 1.80 -5.73
CA LYS A 69 7.00 3.13 -6.33
C LYS A 69 6.00 4.13 -5.78
N LEU A 70 4.75 3.71 -5.55
CA LEU A 70 3.71 4.56 -4.97
C LEU A 70 4.08 5.02 -3.55
N PHE A 71 4.72 4.15 -2.78
CA PHE A 71 5.14 4.43 -1.42
C PHE A 71 6.52 5.10 -1.31
N ASP A 72 7.07 5.58 -2.43
CA ASP A 72 8.39 6.23 -2.49
C ASP A 72 9.52 5.36 -1.89
N ILE A 73 9.39 4.05 -2.02
CA ILE A 73 10.43 3.12 -1.62
C ILE A 73 11.46 3.05 -2.75
N ASP A 74 12.64 3.62 -2.51
CA ASP A 74 13.82 3.31 -3.32
C ASP A 74 14.19 1.82 -3.10
N LEU A 75 13.96 1.01 -4.14
CA LEU A 75 14.30 -0.41 -4.24
C LEU A 75 15.70 -0.62 -4.80
#